data_AF-A0A967BVF6-F1
#
_entry.id   AF-A0A967BVF6-F1
#
_cell.length_a   1.000
_cell.length_b   1.000
_cell.length_c   1.000
_cell.angle_alpha   90.00
_cell.angle_beta   90.00
_cell.angle_gamma   90.00
#
_symmetry.space_group_name_H-M   'P 1'
#
loop_
_entity.id
_entity.type
_entity.pdbx_description
1 polymer ?
#
loop_
_entity_poly.entity_id
_entity_poly.type
_entity_poly.pdbx_seq_one_letter_code
_entity_poly.pdbx_strand_id
1 'polypeptide(L)' 'MKWQDIINGLAGLWLIISAFLHLTANANLWNYLIVGIIVSVLGFWGAADQKS' A
#
# COMPACT_ATOMS: atom_id res chain seq x y z
N MET A 1 2.32 -4.39 -18.34
CA MET A 1 2.53 -4.27 -16.89
C MET A 1 2.66 -2.79 -16.60
N LYS A 2 1.62 -2.20 -16.01
CA LYS A 2 1.66 -0.79 -15.62
C LYS A 2 2.53 -0.71 -14.35
N TRP A 3 3.45 0.25 -14.29
CA TRP A 3 4.32 0.45 -13.13
C TRP A 3 3.53 0.67 -11.82
N GLN A 4 2.29 1.16 -11.94
CA GLN A 4 1.32 1.27 -10.84
C GLN A 4 0.99 -0.10 -10.21
N ASP A 5 0.82 -1.16 -11.02
CA ASP A 5 0.49 -2.51 -10.52
C ASP A 5 1.62 -3.09 -9.66
N ILE A 6 2.87 -2.83 -10.08
CA ILE A 6 4.08 -3.26 -9.37
C ILE A 6 4.18 -2.54 -8.02
N ILE A 7 3.93 -1.23 -7.99
CA ILE A 7 3.94 -0.46 -6.74
C ILE A 7 2.83 -0.93 -5.81
N ASN A 8 1.63 -1.18 -6.33
CA ASN A 8 0.53 -1.68 -5.52
C ASN A 8 0.82 -3.05 -4.91
N GLY A 9 1.39 -3.96 -5.70
CA GLY A 9 1.83 -5.27 -5.22
C GLY A 9 2.92 -5.16 -4.14
N LEU A 10 3.92 -4.30 -4.37
CA LEU A 10 5.02 -4.09 -3.41
C LEU A 10 4.54 -3.43 -2.11
N ALA A 11 3.62 -2.48 -2.20
CA ALA A 11 3.05 -1.81 -1.04
C ALA A 11 2.10 -2.74 -0.25
N GLY A 12 1.37 -3.62 -0.93
CA GLY A 12 0.63 -4.72 -0.28
C GLY A 12 1.56 -5.71 0.44
N LEU A 13 2.68 -6.08 -0.19
CA LEU A 13 3.69 -6.94 0.43
C LEU A 13 4.35 -6.28 1.65
N TRP A 14 4.58 -4.96 1.60
CA TRP A 14 5.12 -4.19 2.71
C TRP A 14 4.21 -4.19 3.94
N LEU A 15 2.88 -4.08 3.75
CA LEU A 15 1.90 -4.18 4.85
C LEU A 15 2.00 -5.52 5.59
N ILE A 16 2.24 -6.61 4.87
CA ILE A 16 2.41 -7.93 5.47
C ILE A 16 3.69 -7.96 6.30
N ILE A 17 4.80 -7.44 5.76
CA ILE A 17 6.10 -7.41 6.45
C ILE A 17 6.04 -6.51 7.70
N SER A 18 5.35 -5.37 7.64
CA SER A 18 5.26 -4.46 8.79
C SER A 18 4.49 -5.05 9.97
N ALA A 19 3.66 -6.08 9.77
CA ALA A 19 2.99 -6.81 10.85
C ALA A 19 3.94 -7.60 11.74
N PHE A 20 5.11 -7.96 11.23
CA PHE A 20 6.12 -8.71 11.96
C PHE A 20 7.25 -7.83 12.49
N LEU A 21 7.33 -6.57 12.05
CA LEU A 21 8.17 -5.58 12.67
C LEU A 21 7.47 -5.12 13.95
N HIS A 22 7.93 -5.58 15.11
CA HIS A 22 7.45 -5.15 16.44
C HIS A 22 7.74 -3.66 16.68
N LEU A 23 7.11 -2.80 15.90
CA LEU A 23 7.14 -1.35 16.02
C LEU A 23 6.25 -0.95 17.20
N THR A 24 6.62 0.12 17.89
CA THR A 24 5.78 0.70 18.93
C THR A 24 4.38 0.99 18.37
N ALA A 25 3.34 0.79 19.18
CA ALA A 25 1.94 0.86 18.72
C ALA A 25 1.62 2.14 17.94
N ASN A 26 2.21 3.27 18.36
CA ASN A 26 2.04 4.56 17.69
C ASN A 26 2.74 4.59 16.32
N ALA A 27 3.99 4.11 16.23
CA ALA A 27 4.74 4.04 14.97
C ALA A 27 4.09 3.08 13.97
N ASN A 28 3.55 1.96 14.45
CA ASN A 28 2.89 0.95 13.62
C ASN A 28 1.59 1.48 13.01
N LEU A 29 0.78 2.21 13.81
CA LEU A 29 -0.46 2.81 13.34
C LEU A 29 -0.21 3.82 12.21
N TRP A 30 0.78 4.72 12.37
CA TRP A 30 1.15 5.67 11.32
C TRP A 30 1.73 4.97 10.08
N ASN A 31 2.50 3.87 10.25
CA ASN A 31 3.04 3.10 9.13
C ASN A 31 1.91 2.49 8.29
N TYR A 32 0.97 1.80 8.93
CA TYR A 32 -0.17 1.20 8.26
C TYR A 32 -1.10 2.22 7.60
N LEU A 33 -1.34 3.35 8.27
CA LEU A 33 -2.26 4.36 7.77
C LEU A 33 -1.69 5.03 6.50
N ILE A 34 -0.39 5.36 6.49
CA ILE A 34 0.27 5.94 5.31
C ILE A 34 0.30 4.92 4.15
N VAL A 35 0.73 3.69 4.41
CA VAL A 35 0.86 2.66 3.37
C VAL A 35 -0.52 2.28 2.82
N GLY A 36 -1.53 2.13 3.68
CA GLY A 36 -2.91 1.85 3.27
C GLY A 36 -3.51 2.94 2.38
N ILE A 37 -3.24 4.22 2.67
CA ILE A 37 -3.67 5.34 1.82
C ILE A 37 -2.97 5.26 0.46
N ILE A 38 -1.66 5.04 0.41
CA ILE A 38 -0.89 4.95 -0.83
C ILE A 38 -1.43 3.81 -1.71
N VAL A 39 -1.61 2.62 -1.15
CA VAL A 39 -2.16 1.45 -1.87
C VAL A 39 -3.58 1.71 -2.35
N SER A 40 -4.42 2.35 -1.53
CA SER A 40 -5.80 2.65 -1.92
C SER A 40 -5.83 3.63 -3.08
N VAL A 41 -5.08 4.73 -3.01
CA VAL A 41 -5.03 5.74 -4.08
C VAL A 41 -4.50 5.16 -5.38
N LEU A 42 -3.41 4.39 -5.32
CA LEU A 42 -2.82 3.75 -6.50
C LEU A 42 -3.73 2.66 -7.08
N GLY A 43 -4.44 1.91 -6.23
CA GLY A 43 -5.43 0.92 -6.65
C GLY A 43 -6.64 1.54 -7.32
N PHE A 44 -7.21 2.60 -6.74
CA PHE A 44 -8.33 3.32 -7.35
C PHE A 44 -7.93 4.04 -8.63
N TRP A 45 -6.73 4.63 -8.70
CA TRP A 45 -6.23 5.23 -9.94
C TRP A 45 -6.01 4.17 -11.01
N GLY A 46 -5.34 3.06 -10.70
CA GLY A 46 -5.17 1.94 -11.63
C GLY A 46 -6.51 1.38 -12.14
N ALA A 47 -7.49 1.22 -11.26
CA ALA A 47 -8.84 0.78 -11.60
C ALA A 47 -9.61 1.79 -12.47
N ALA A 48 -9.40 3.10 -12.25
CA ALA A 48 -10.00 4.16 -13.08
C ALA A 48 -9.35 4.23 -14.47
N ASP A 49 -8.04 4.02 -14.55
CA ASP A 49 -7.25 4.03 -15.80
C ASP A 49 -7.54 2.78 -16.66
N GLN A 50 -7.97 1.67 -16.05
CA GLN A 50 -8.38 0.46 -16.77
C GLN A 50 -9.79 0.56 -17.39
N LYS A 51 -10.57 1.59 -17.01
CA LYS A 51 -11.91 1.84 -17.53
C LYS A 51 -12.00 2.94 -18.60
N SER A 52 -10.87 3.58 -18.97
CA SER A 52 -10.80 4.57 -20.07
C SER A 52 -10.22 3.99 -21.35
#